data_AF-A0A914E2P7-F1
#
_entry.id   AF-A0A914E2P7-F1
#
_cell.length_a   1.000
_cell.length_b   1.000
_cell.length_c   1.000
_cell.angle_alpha   90.00
_cell.angle_beta   90.00
_cell.angle_gamma   90.00
#
_symmetry.space_group_name_H-M   'P 1'
#
loop_
_entity.id
_entity.type
_entity.pdbx_description
1 polymer ?
#
loop_
_entity_poly.entity_id
_entity_poly.type
_entity_poly.pdbx_seq_one_letter_code
_entity_poly.pdbx_strand_id
1 'polypeptide(L)'
;MVAAGIATLLRRINKPFVTVGVDGSVYRFHPTFAKLLDAKIDELLERKHKYKLMLAEDGSGRGAALVAAVATRLANEHQDRKIQG
;
A
#
# COMPACT_ATOMS: atom_id res chain seq x y z
N MET A 1 -10.39 -9.88 10.81
CA MET A 1 -9.60 -10.39 9.66
C MET A 1 -8.67 -9.33 9.06
N VAL A 2 -9.14 -8.13 8.70
CA VAL A 2 -8.30 -7.08 8.06
C VAL A 2 -7.06 -6.71 8.88
N ALA A 3 -7.21 -6.45 10.19
CA ALA A 3 -6.09 -6.13 11.07
C ALA A 3 -5.00 -7.22 11.09
N ALA A 4 -5.39 -8.50 11.17
CA ALA A 4 -4.46 -9.62 11.16
C ALA A 4 -3.70 -9.74 9.83
N GLY A 5 -4.38 -9.46 8.71
CA GLY A 5 -3.74 -9.41 7.39
C GLY A 5 -2.68 -8.31 7.32
N ILE A 6 -3.02 -7.09 7.77
CA ILE A 6 -2.08 -5.96 7.81
C ILE A 6 -0.89 -6.28 8.74
N ALA A 7 -1.13 -6.75 9.97
CA ALA A 7 -0.08 -7.10 10.92
C ALA A 7 0.86 -8.18 10.37
N THR A 8 0.31 -9.19 9.70
CA THR A 8 1.11 -10.25 9.04
C THR A 8 2.01 -9.68 7.95
N LEU A 9 1.48 -8.78 7.10
CA LEU A 9 2.27 -8.13 6.05
C LEU A 9 3.33 -7.21 6.63
N LEU A 10 3.02 -6.44 7.67
CA LEU A 10 3.99 -5.57 8.35
C LEU A 10 5.17 -6.37 8.92
N ARG A 11 4.88 -7.50 9.58
CA ARG A 11 5.93 -8.42 10.08
C ARG A 11 6.78 -8.97 8.94
N ARG A 12 6.15 -9.38 7.83
CA ARG A 12 6.85 -9.94 6.66
C ARG A 12 7.73 -8.92 5.94
N ILE A 13 7.26 -7.68 5.80
CA ILE A 13 8.00 -6.58 5.18
C ILE A 13 9.23 -6.21 6.03
N ASN A 14 9.12 -6.32 7.36
CA ASN A 14 10.19 -6.12 8.33
C ASN A 14 10.97 -4.81 8.14
N LYS A 15 10.23 -3.71 7.93
CA LYS A 15 10.77 -2.36 7.87
C LYS A 15 10.43 -1.62 9.18
N PRO A 16 11.27 -0.66 9.62
CA PRO A 16 11.02 0.08 10.85
C PRO A 16 9.74 0.91 10.80
N PHE A 17 9.35 1.38 9.61
CA PHE A 17 8.13 2.15 9.39
C PHE A 17 7.50 1.81 8.03
N VAL A 18 6.18 1.62 7.99
CA VAL A 18 5.42 1.34 6.77
C VAL A 18 4.15 2.18 6.73
N THR A 19 3.91 2.89 5.62
CA THR A 19 2.61 3.50 5.34
C THR A 19 1.72 2.47 4.63
N VAL A 20 0.53 2.25 5.16
CA VAL A 20 -0.49 1.36 4.57
C VAL A 20 -1.55 2.22 3.93
N GLY A 21 -1.66 2.16 2.60
CA GLY A 21 -2.76 2.77 1.86
C GLY A 21 -4.05 2.01 2.11
N VAL A 22 -5.12 2.72 2.47
CA VAL A 22 -6.45 2.16 2.75
C VAL A 22 -7.48 2.87 1.90
N ASP A 23 -8.41 2.11 1.32
CA ASP A 23 -9.57 2.64 0.60
C ASP A 23 -10.81 1.81 0.96
N GLY A 24 -11.99 2.34 0.70
CA GLY A 24 -13.28 1.71 0.94
C GLY A 24 -14.20 2.54 1.82
N SER A 25 -15.51 2.41 1.56
CA SER A 25 -16.57 3.18 2.23
C SER A 25 -16.60 2.98 3.75
N VAL A 26 -16.33 1.77 4.24
CA VAL A 26 -16.32 1.49 5.69
C VAL A 26 -15.22 2.27 6.39
N TYR A 27 -14.00 2.29 5.83
CA TYR A 27 -12.90 3.06 6.40
C TYR A 27 -13.14 4.58 6.30
N ARG A 28 -13.79 5.04 5.21
CA ARG A 28 -14.03 6.45 4.94
C ARG A 28 -15.19 7.06 5.74
N PHE A 29 -16.28 6.33 5.91
CA PHE A 29 -17.54 6.89 6.41
C PHE A 29 -17.96 6.35 7.78
N HIS A 30 -17.40 5.23 8.24
CA HIS A 30 -17.77 4.70 9.55
C HIS A 30 -17.01 5.44 10.67
N PRO A 31 -17.71 6.07 11.64
CA PRO A 31 -17.10 7.03 12.57
C PRO A 31 -16.04 6.43 13.50
N THR A 32 -16.10 5.12 13.75
CA THR A 32 -15.20 4.44 14.69
C THR A 32 -14.28 3.41 14.04
N PHE A 33 -14.47 3.10 12.75
CA PHE A 33 -13.81 1.94 12.15
C PHE A 33 -12.30 2.15 12.04
N ALA A 34 -11.85 3.34 11.65
CA ALA A 34 -10.44 3.65 11.55
C ALA A 34 -9.71 3.45 12.90
N LYS A 35 -10.29 3.93 14.01
CA LYS A 35 -9.74 3.77 15.36
C LYS A 35 -9.72 2.31 15.80
N LEU A 36 -10.78 1.57 15.52
CA LEU A 36 -10.86 0.15 15.87
C LEU A 36 -9.85 -0.67 15.07
N LEU A 37 -9.69 -0.39 13.78
CA LEU A 37 -8.71 -1.05 12.93
C LEU A 37 -7.29 -0.80 13.45
N ASP A 38 -6.97 0.44 13.80
CA ASP A 38 -5.67 0.83 14.34
C ASP A 38 -5.37 0.06 15.65
N ALA A 39 -6.29 0.11 16.61
CA ALA A 39 -6.15 -0.62 17.88
C ALA A 39 -5.95 -2.13 17.67
N LYS A 40 -6.67 -2.74 16.71
CA LYS A 40 -6.56 -4.17 16.42
C LYS A 40 -5.28 -4.55 15.69
N ILE A 41 -4.67 -3.64 14.93
CA ILE A 41 -3.34 -3.88 14.35
C ILE A 41 -2.29 -3.79 15.45
N ASP A 42 -2.37 -2.78 16.32
CA ASP A 42 -1.45 -2.60 17.45
C ASP A 42 -1.48 -3.77 18.44
N GLU A 43 -2.67 -4.33 18.75
CA GLU A 43 -2.79 -5.56 19.56
C GLU A 43 -2.04 -6.76 18.96
N LEU A 44 -1.87 -6.79 17.64
CA LEU A 44 -1.24 -7.88 16.90
C LEU A 44 0.20 -7.58 16.50
N LEU A 45 0.69 -6.35 16.62
CA LEU A 45 1.99 -5.95 16.09
C LEU A 45 3.07 -5.91 17.19
N GLU A 46 4.29 -6.32 16.87
CA GLU A 46 5.42 -6.19 17.79
C GLU A 46 5.87 -4.72 17.89
N ARG A 47 6.31 -4.27 19.08
CA ARG A 47 6.65 -2.85 19.32
C ARG A 47 7.75 -2.27 18.43
N LYS A 48 8.54 -3.12 17.76
CA LYS A 48 9.63 -2.72 16.86
C LYS A 48 9.14 -2.26 15.49
N HIS A 49 7.92 -2.64 15.09
CA HIS A 49 7.35 -2.25 13.80
C HIS A 49 6.40 -1.06 14.00
N LYS A 50 6.63 0.04 13.27
CA LYS A 50 5.73 1.19 13.26
C LYS A 50 4.98 1.26 11.93
N TYR A 51 3.77 1.81 11.94
CA TYR A 51 3.00 2.00 10.73
C TYR A 51 2.14 3.27 10.79
N LYS A 52 1.58 3.65 9.64
CA LYS A 52 0.56 4.68 9.50
C LYS A 52 -0.47 4.23 8.48
N LEU A 53 -1.75 4.31 8.82
CA LEU A 53 -2.83 4.15 7.85
C LEU A 53 -3.05 5.48 7.11
N MET A 54 -3.20 5.42 5.79
CA MET A 54 -3.42 6.58 4.94
C MET A 54 -4.58 6.31 3.98
N LEU A 55 -5.60 7.16 4.00
CA LEU A 55 -6.71 7.07 3.05
C LEU A 55 -6.22 7.39 1.63
N ALA A 56 -6.50 6.50 0.68
CA ALA A 56 -6.25 6.76 -0.73
C ALA A 56 -7.46 7.49 -1.35
N GLU A 57 -7.22 8.60 -2.03
CA GLU A 57 -8.29 9.40 -2.66
C GLU A 57 -8.76 8.82 -4.01
N ASP A 58 -7.80 8.33 -4.82
CA ASP A 58 -8.02 7.63 -6.09
C ASP A 58 -6.82 6.71 -6.36
N GLY A 59 -6.78 5.58 -5.64
CA GLY A 59 -5.70 4.61 -5.78
C GLY A 59 -5.75 3.87 -7.13
N SER A 60 -6.95 3.56 -7.61
CA SER A 60 -7.15 2.73 -8.80
C SER A 60 -6.76 3.46 -10.09
N GLY A 61 -7.24 4.70 -10.29
CA GLY A 61 -6.95 5.47 -11.50
C GLY A 61 -5.48 5.86 -11.60
N ARG A 62 -4.94 6.49 -10.55
CA ARG A 62 -3.54 6.96 -10.52
C ARG A 62 -2.55 5.81 -10.53
N GLY A 63 -2.85 4.71 -9.84
CA GLY A 63 -2.03 3.51 -9.83
C GLY A 63 -1.94 2.87 -11.21
N ALA A 64 -3.07 2.69 -11.90
CA ALA A 64 -3.10 2.13 -13.25
C ALA A 64 -2.33 3.01 -14.25
N ALA A 65 -2.52 4.33 -14.20
CA ALA A 65 -1.81 5.27 -15.07
C ALA A 65 -0.28 5.22 -14.84
N LEU A 66 0.17 5.15 -13.59
CA LEU A 66 1.58 5.02 -13.26
C LEU A 66 2.18 3.72 -13.82
N VAL A 67 1.49 2.59 -13.61
CA VAL A 67 1.96 1.29 -14.12
C VAL A 67 2.05 1.30 -15.64
N ALA A 68 1.04 1.86 -16.33
CA ALA A 68 1.06 2.02 -17.78
C ALA A 68 2.25 2.86 -18.25
N ALA A 69 2.50 4.02 -17.62
CA ALA A 69 3.63 4.88 -17.95
C ALA A 69 4.99 4.17 -17.77
N VAL A 70 5.15 3.40 -16.68
CA VAL A 70 6.38 2.61 -16.44
C VAL A 70 6.53 1.50 -17.49
N ALA A 71 5.46 0.78 -17.82
CA ALA A 71 5.50 -0.26 -18.84
C ALA A 71 5.86 0.31 -20.23
N THR A 72 5.28 1.46 -20.60
CA THR A 72 5.62 2.17 -21.86
C THR A 72 7.09 2.58 -21.87
N ARG A 73 7.60 3.17 -20.77
CA ARG A 73 9.02 3.56 -20.67
C ARG A 73 9.94 2.35 -20.86
N LEU A 74 9.66 1.24 -20.16
CA LEU A 74 10.47 0.03 -20.27
C LEU A 74 10.43 -0.55 -21.69
N ALA A 75 9.28 -0.53 -22.38
CA ALA A 75 9.17 -1.00 -23.75
C ALA A 75 10.07 -0.18 -24.71
N ASN A 76 10.07 1.15 -24.57
CA ASN A 76 10.91 2.04 -25.36
C ASN A 76 12.41 1.80 -25.09
N GLU A 77 12.81 1.68 -23.82
CA GLU A 77 14.21 1.37 -23.44
C GLU A 77 14.71 0.01 -23.97
N HIS A 78 13.80 -0.96 -24.21
CA HIS A 78 14.15 -2.22 -24.85
C HIS A 78 14.24 -2.11 -26.37
N GLN A 79 13.45 -1.23 -27.00
CA GLN A 79 13.54 -0.96 -28.43
C GLN A 79 14.83 -0.22 -28.78
N ASP A 80 15.20 0.80 -28.00
CA ASP A 80 16.44 1.57 -28.21
C ASP A 80 17.68 0.67 -28.11
N ARG A 81 17.69 -0.28 -27.16
CA ARG A 81 18.76 -1.27 -27.01
C ARG A 81 18.87 -2.26 -28.17
N LYS A 82 17.78 -2.54 -28.89
CA LYS A 82 17.79 -3.41 -30.08
C LYS A 82 18.24 -2.68 -31.35
N ILE A 83 18.20 -1.35 -31.36
CA ILE A 83 18.62 -0.53 -32.51
C ILE A 83 20.13 -0.23 -32.45
N GLN A 84 20.72 -0.25 -31.25
CA GLN A 84 22.14 0.06 -31.01
C GLN A 84 23.08 -1.16 -30.98
N GLY A 85 22.56 -2.39 -31.04
CA GLY A 85 23.35 -3.63 -31.08
C GLY A 85 23.15 -4.37 -32.38
#